data_AF-A0A2I1H905-F1
#
_entry.id   AF-A0A2I1H905-F1
#
_cell.length_a   1.000
_cell.length_b   1.000
_cell.length_c   1.000
_cell.angle_alpha   90.00
_cell.angle_beta   90.00
_cell.angle_gamma   90.00
#
_symmetry.space_group_name_H-M   'P 1'
#
loop_
_entity.id
_entity.type
_entity.pdbx_description
1 polymer ?
#
loop_
_entity_poly.entity_id
_entity_poly.type
_entity_poly.pdbx_seq_one_letter_code
_entity_poly.pdbx_strand_id
1 'polypeptide(L)'
;MDNKDKKIALDLDEAGALYCTFNLKGEFILYGEFYFPSTLGGHNIIWIYSTQTKNNKWECKRFYEIPEVYKLISMSKYDNVYLVSNDHIYEWNINTEKSV
;
A
#
# COMPACT_ATOMS: atom_id res chain seq x y z
N MET A 1 2.84 -8.80 -29.89
CA MET A 1 1.88 -8.86 -28.77
C MET A 1 1.66 -7.42 -28.33
N ASP A 2 0.56 -6.80 -28.78
CA ASP A 2 0.28 -5.39 -28.54
C ASP A 2 -0.19 -5.18 -27.11
N ASN A 3 0.76 -5.15 -26.17
CA ASN A 3 0.52 -4.91 -24.75
C ASN A 3 0.58 -3.41 -24.41
N LYS A 4 0.39 -2.52 -25.40
CA LYS A 4 0.76 -1.10 -25.26
C LYS A 4 -0.23 -0.26 -24.47
N ASP A 5 -1.46 -0.72 -24.23
CA ASP A 5 -2.52 0.17 -23.73
C ASP A 5 -3.42 -0.42 -22.63
N LYS A 6 -3.02 -1.52 -21.97
CA LYS A 6 -3.82 -2.04 -20.85
C LYS A 6 -3.59 -1.21 -19.58
N LYS A 7 -4.32 -0.09 -19.48
CA LYS A 7 -4.34 0.78 -18.30
C LYS A 7 -5.32 0.24 -17.27
N ILE A 8 -4.89 0.23 -16.01
CA ILE A 8 -5.74 -0.01 -14.86
C ILE A 8 -5.71 1.27 -14.03
N ALA A 9 -6.88 1.85 -13.78
CA ALA A 9 -7.00 3.02 -12.91
C ALA A 9 -7.07 2.58 -11.45
N LEU A 10 -6.38 3.30 -10.56
CA LEU A 10 -6.59 3.21 -9.11
C LEU A 10 -7.51 4.37 -8.70
N ASP A 11 -8.35 4.19 -7.69
CA ASP A 11 -9.05 5.30 -7.01
C ASP A 11 -8.10 6.06 -6.04
N LEU A 12 -7.02 6.60 -6.61
CA LEU A 12 -6.01 7.35 -5.88
C LEU A 12 -5.70 8.64 -6.64
N ASP A 13 -5.95 9.79 -6.01
CA ASP A 13 -5.89 11.09 -6.69
C ASP A 13 -4.45 11.54 -6.99
N GLU A 14 -3.57 11.58 -5.99
CA GLU A 14 -2.17 12.00 -6.14
C GLU A 14 -1.33 11.38 -5.01
N ALA A 15 -0.83 10.17 -5.22
CA ALA A 15 0.14 9.56 -4.33
C ALA A 15 1.43 9.23 -5.08
N GLY A 16 2.57 9.51 -4.44
CA GLY A 16 3.86 9.05 -4.91
C GLY A 16 3.95 7.54 -4.69
N ALA A 17 3.67 6.74 -5.72
CA ALA A 17 3.85 5.29 -5.66
C ALA A 17 5.35 4.94 -5.54
N LEU A 18 5.75 4.35 -4.43
CA LEU A 18 7.16 4.06 -4.12
C LEU A 18 7.47 2.57 -4.23
N TYR A 19 6.57 1.69 -3.76
CA TYR A 19 6.78 0.25 -3.77
C TYR A 19 5.44 -0.48 -3.90
N CYS A 20 5.43 -1.65 -4.54
CA CYS A 20 4.21 -2.45 -4.65
C CYS A 20 4.49 -3.94 -4.66
N THR A 21 3.47 -4.74 -4.34
CA THR A 21 3.50 -6.20 -4.46
C THR A 21 2.09 -6.74 -4.65
N PHE A 22 1.99 -8.03 -4.96
CA PHE A 22 0.73 -8.78 -4.89
C PHE A 22 0.81 -9.80 -3.77
N ASN A 23 -0.27 -9.94 -3.01
CA ASN A 23 -0.38 -11.04 -2.06
C ASN A 23 -0.90 -12.32 -2.72
N LEU A 24 -0.88 -13.41 -1.96
CA LEU A 24 -1.38 -14.72 -2.43
C LEU A 24 -2.89 -14.75 -2.73
N LYS A 25 -3.67 -13.78 -2.23
CA LYS A 25 -5.09 -13.62 -2.54
C LYS A 25 -5.31 -12.89 -3.87
N GLY A 26 -4.23 -12.42 -4.49
CA GLY A 26 -4.28 -11.62 -5.72
C GLY A 26 -4.68 -10.17 -5.47
N GLU A 27 -4.61 -9.66 -4.24
CA GLU A 27 -4.80 -8.24 -3.95
C GLU A 27 -3.52 -7.47 -4.31
N PHE A 28 -3.70 -6.25 -4.83
CA PHE A 28 -2.58 -5.35 -5.14
C PHE A 28 -2.29 -4.48 -3.91
N ILE A 29 -1.06 -4.53 -3.42
CA ILE A 29 -0.60 -3.77 -2.26
C ILE A 29 0.34 -2.68 -2.75
N LEU A 30 0.00 -1.43 -2.47
CA LEU A 30 0.76 -0.25 -2.87
C LEU A 30 1.24 0.49 -1.63
N TYR A 31 2.52 0.82 -1.59
CA TYR A 31 3.11 1.73 -0.63
C TYR A 31 3.49 3.03 -1.33
N GLY A 32 3.19 4.14 -0.68
CA GLY A 32 3.53 5.47 -1.18
C GLY A 32 3.31 6.55 -0.16
N GLU A 33 3.63 7.77 -0.57
CA GLU A 33 3.49 8.96 0.25
C GLU A 33 2.27 9.76 -0.21
N PHE A 34 1.46 10.23 0.74
CA PHE A 34 0.32 11.08 0.50
C PHE A 34 0.41 12.35 1.34
N TYR A 35 0.20 13.51 0.73
CA TYR A 35 0.25 14.79 1.42
C TYR A 35 -1.17 15.24 1.78
N PHE A 36 -1.48 15.32 3.07
CA PHE A 36 -2.73 15.97 3.49
C PHE A 36 -2.46 17.46 3.72
N PRO A 37 -3.22 18.38 3.10
CA PRO A 37 -3.03 19.82 3.30
C PRO A 37 -3.19 20.27 4.76
N SER A 38 -3.91 19.49 5.57
CA SER A 38 -4.20 19.76 6.98
C SER A 38 -3.11 19.28 7.94
N THR A 39 -2.12 18.51 7.49
CA THR A 39 -1.02 18.00 8.32
C THR A 39 0.32 18.56 7.83
N LEU A 40 1.27 18.72 8.76
CA LEU A 40 2.62 19.16 8.44
C LEU A 40 3.44 17.94 7.99
N GLY A 41 3.32 17.52 6.74
CA GLY A 41 4.19 16.47 6.17
C GLY A 41 3.49 15.49 5.24
N GLY A 42 4.29 14.65 4.58
CA GLY A 42 3.80 13.52 3.81
C GLY A 42 3.65 12.29 4.69
N HIS A 43 2.56 11.56 4.45
CA HIS A 43 2.18 10.37 5.20
C HIS A 43 2.51 9.13 4.40
N ASN A 44 3.22 8.20 5.03
CA ASN A 44 3.51 6.91 4.44
C ASN A 44 2.29 6.00 4.58
N ILE A 45 1.67 5.61 3.47
CA ILE A 45 0.44 4.84 3.46
C ILE A 45 0.65 3.55 2.67
N ILE A 46 0.07 2.46 3.18
CA ILE A 46 -0.12 1.21 2.46
C ILE A 46 -1.58 1.12 2.05
N TRP A 47 -1.85 1.08 0.75
CA TRP A 47 -3.18 0.82 0.19
C TRP A 47 -3.28 -0.62 -0.29
N ILE A 48 -4.44 -1.24 -0.12
CA ILE A 48 -4.72 -2.60 -0.56
C ILE A 48 -5.94 -2.58 -1.46
N TYR A 49 -5.76 -2.99 -2.71
CA TYR A 49 -6.78 -2.93 -3.75
C TYR A 49 -7.30 -4.32 -4.10
N SER A 50 -8.61 -4.39 -4.35
CA SER A 50 -9.20 -5.54 -5.05
C SER A 50 -8.76 -5.50 -6.51
N THR A 51 -8.26 -6.62 -7.03
CA THR A 51 -7.89 -6.72 -8.45
C THR A 51 -9.02 -7.18 -9.35
N GLN A 52 -10.19 -7.52 -8.78
CA GLN A 52 -11.39 -7.87 -9.54
C GLN A 52 -11.89 -6.63 -10.28
N THR A 53 -11.48 -6.50 -11.54
CA THR A 53 -11.73 -5.30 -12.35
C THR A 53 -13.20 -5.17 -12.70
N LYS A 54 -13.82 -4.06 -12.27
CA LYS A 54 -14.99 -3.49 -12.95
C LYS A 54 -14.49 -2.25 -13.70
N ASN A 55 -14.72 -2.19 -15.01
CA ASN A 55 -14.33 -1.05 -15.86
C ASN A 55 -12.83 -0.70 -15.83
N ASN A 56 -11.93 -1.69 -15.72
CA ASN A 56 -10.48 -1.50 -15.62
C ASN A 56 -10.05 -0.56 -14.48
N LYS A 57 -10.86 -0.47 -13.42
CA LYS A 57 -10.55 0.27 -12.21
C LYS A 57 -10.41 -0.70 -11.04
N TRP A 58 -9.41 -0.47 -10.21
CA TRP A 58 -9.25 -1.11 -8.91
C TRP A 58 -9.64 -0.14 -7.82
N GLU A 59 -10.46 -0.62 -6.90
CA GLU A 59 -10.95 0.13 -5.76
C GLU A 59 -10.16 -0.25 -4.51
N CYS A 60 -9.76 0.74 -3.73
CA CYS A 60 -9.08 0.58 -2.47
C CYS A 60 -10.04 -0.08 -1.47
N LYS A 61 -9.67 -1.26 -0.94
CA LYS A 61 -10.45 -1.96 0.08
C LYS A 61 -10.18 -1.43 1.47
N ARG A 62 -8.94 -1.04 1.73
CA ARG A 62 -8.41 -0.59 3.02
C ARG A 62 -7.05 0.06 2.83
N PHE A 63 -6.71 0.93 3.77
CA PHE A 63 -5.39 1.54 3.82
C PHE A 63 -4.90 1.60 5.27
N TYR A 64 -3.59 1.69 5.42
CA TYR A 64 -2.91 1.77 6.70
C TYR A 64 -1.86 2.87 6.65
N GLU A 65 -1.90 3.78 7.61
CA GLU A 65 -0.84 4.75 7.79
C GLU A 65 0.30 4.13 8.60
N ILE A 66 1.53 4.26 8.09
CA ILE A 66 2.74 3.90 8.81
C ILE A 66 3.17 5.14 9.63
N PRO A 67 3.32 5.02 10.96
CA PRO A 67 3.83 6.13 11.77
C PRO A 67 5.20 6.59 11.29
N GLU A 68 5.45 7.90 11.30
CA GLU A 68 6.67 8.53 10.75
C GLU A 68 8.00 7.99 11.31
N VAL A 69 7.97 7.39 12.50
CA VAL A 69 9.15 6.79 13.15
C VAL A 69 9.64 5.51 12.47
N TYR A 70 8.85 4.94 11.54
CA TYR A 70 9.16 3.71 10.83
C TYR A 70 9.48 3.98 9.36
N LYS A 71 10.42 3.20 8.81
CA LYS A 71 10.70 3.15 7.38
C LYS A 71 10.36 1.78 6.81
N LEU A 72 9.76 1.76 5.63
CA LEU A 72 9.48 0.50 4.93
C LEU A 72 10.78 -0.18 4.49
N ILE A 73 10.94 -1.45 4.83
CA ILE A 73 12.00 -2.33 4.28
C ILE A 73 11.43 -3.15 3.14
N SER A 74 10.31 -3.82 3.36
CA SER A 74 9.73 -4.75 2.39
C SER A 74 8.25 -5.04 2.68
N MET A 75 7.52 -5.35 1.61
CA MET A 75 6.18 -5.94 1.68
C MET A 75 6.21 -7.33 1.05
N SER A 76 5.81 -8.33 1.83
CA SER A 76 5.81 -9.73 1.44
C SER A 76 4.47 -10.13 0.80
N LYS A 77 4.50 -11.12 -0.10
CA LYS A 77 3.30 -11.73 -0.67
C LYS A 77 2.42 -12.46 0.38
N TYR A 78 2.96 -12.70 1.57
CA TYR A 78 2.28 -13.36 2.69
C TYR A 78 1.59 -12.36 3.64
N ASP A 79 1.29 -11.15 3.18
CA ASP A 79 0.60 -10.10 3.95
C ASP A 79 1.41 -9.55 5.15
N ASN A 80 2.72 -9.78 5.18
CA ASN A 80 3.62 -9.20 6.18
C ASN A 80 4.38 -7.99 5.60
N VAL A 81 4.47 -6.94 6.41
CA VAL A 81 5.23 -5.73 6.14
C VAL A 81 6.39 -5.70 7.15
N TYR A 82 7.59 -5.46 6.65
CA TYR A 82 8.78 -5.29 7.49
C TYR A 82 9.17 -3.83 7.54
N LEU A 83 9.22 -3.30 8.75
CA LEU A 83 9.55 -1.91 9.05
C LEU A 83 10.84 -1.85 9.86
N VAL A 84 11.63 -0.79 9.68
CA VAL A 84 12.78 -0.49 10.53
C VAL A 84 12.55 0.77 11.34
N SER A 85 12.92 0.74 12.61
CA SER A 85 13.09 1.91 13.45
C SER A 85 14.29 1.70 14.36
N ASN A 86 15.20 2.68 14.41
CA ASN A 86 16.51 2.56 15.06
C ASN A 86 17.27 1.31 14.58
N ASP A 87 17.69 0.45 15.51
CA ASP A 87 18.41 -0.81 15.32
C ASP A 87 17.49 -2.05 15.32
N HIS A 88 16.17 -1.86 15.21
CA HIS A 88 15.18 -2.93 15.29
C HIS A 88 14.39 -3.09 13.98
N ILE A 89 14.04 -4.35 13.66
CA ILE A 89 13.11 -4.71 12.58
C ILE A 89 11.80 -5.16 13.21
N TYR A 90 10.70 -4.64 12.69
CA TYR A 90 9.33 -4.94 13.11
C TYR A 90 8.62 -5.66 11.98
N GLU A 91 7.94 -6.75 12.31
CA GLU A 91 7.04 -7.46 11.41
C GLU A 91 5.60 -7.09 11.74
N TRP A 92 4.86 -6.65 10.73
CA TRP A 92 3.46 -6.30 10.86
C TRP A 92 2.62 -7.06 9.83
N ASN A 93 1.67 -7.85 10.31
CA ASN A 93 0.69 -8.48 9.44
C ASN A 93 -0.47 -7.51 9.13
N ILE A 94 -0.69 -7.19 7.85
CA ILE A 94 -1.72 -6.25 7.43
C ILE A 94 -3.14 -6.85 7.42
N ASN A 95 -3.31 -8.14 7.73
CA ASN A 95 -4.62 -8.77 7.93
C ASN A 95 -5.05 -8.81 9.38
N THR A 96 -4.15 -8.62 10.35
CA THR A 96 -4.54 -8.63 11.76
C THR A 96 -5.16 -7.28 12.09
N GLU A 97 -6.49 -7.19 11.98
CA GLU A 97 -7.23 -6.15 12.67
C GLU A 97 -6.91 -6.27 14.17
N LYS A 98 -6.20 -5.28 14.74
CA LYS A 98 -6.44 -4.95 16.13
C LYS A 98 -7.74 -4.16 16.17
N SER A 99 -8.86 -4.87 16.25
CA SER A 99 -10.06 -4.30 16.85
C SER A 99 -9.67 -3.89 18.28
N VAL A 100 -9.73 -2.59 18.55
CA VAL A 100 -9.83 -2.03 19.91
C VAL A 100 -11.15 -1.31 19.98
#